data_AF-A0A1G8K2U9-F1
#
_entry.id   AF-A0A1G8K2U9-F1
#
_cell.length_a   1.000
_cell.length_b   1.000
_cell.length_c   1.000
_cell.angle_alpha   90.00
_cell.angle_beta   90.00
_cell.angle_gamma   90.00
#
_symmetry.space_group_name_H-M   'P 1'
#
loop_
_entity.id
_entity.type
_entity.pdbx_description
1 polymer ?
#
loop_
_entity_poly.entity_id
_entity_poly.type
_entity_poly.pdbx_seq_one_letter_code
_entity_poly.pdbx_strand_id
1 'polypeptide(L)'
;MKYNKMFEIVKELEFDNEFVVKKINDINKNFQIFLRNQDRHFRPNHLRVLIDLNLRVRSRPDLKKEMAKVFDNIYYKKDPDQEIQSLLEQEFEHFLNPLEIIANLSQLFIIEQDYCYNKESNFKPSILFYQGWVRQFIDNLKEIDNLTMSVCNRQPPRVQYTKKENKKHKSFQEDLDSLWYLK
;
A
#
# COMPACT_ATOMS: atom_id res chain seq x y z
N MET A 1 -5.05 -25.60 3.68
CA MET A 1 -5.71 -24.80 4.75
C MET A 1 -4.80 -23.67 5.25
N LYS A 2 -4.40 -22.71 4.39
CA LYS A 2 -3.47 -21.62 4.81
C LYS A 2 -3.78 -20.23 4.21
N TYR A 3 -4.44 -20.23 3.06
CA TYR A 3 -5.21 -19.12 2.45
C TYR A 3 -6.71 -19.17 2.80
N ASN A 4 -7.20 -20.28 3.36
CA ASN A 4 -8.65 -20.60 3.41
C ASN A 4 -9.48 -19.68 4.31
N LYS A 5 -8.81 -18.89 5.17
CA LYS A 5 -9.38 -17.82 5.99
C LYS A 5 -9.12 -16.42 5.41
N MET A 6 -8.14 -16.28 4.50
CA MET A 6 -7.77 -15.05 3.77
C MET A 6 -8.89 -14.59 2.79
N PHE A 7 -10.07 -15.16 2.99
CA PHE A 7 -11.04 -15.72 2.07
C PHE A 7 -12.39 -15.84 2.80
N GLU A 8 -12.47 -15.52 4.10
CA GLU A 8 -13.72 -15.28 4.84
C GLU A 8 -14.05 -13.80 5.03
N ILE A 9 -13.10 -12.89 4.82
CA ILE A 9 -13.22 -11.44 5.07
C ILE A 9 -12.55 -10.72 3.89
N VAL A 10 -12.94 -11.01 2.67
CA VAL A 10 -13.70 -10.04 1.88
C VAL A 10 -15.20 -10.13 2.18
N LYS A 11 -15.66 -11.23 2.81
CA LYS A 11 -17.05 -11.72 2.73
C LYS A 11 -18.14 -10.92 3.48
N GLU A 12 -17.85 -9.81 4.16
CA GLU A 12 -18.89 -8.93 4.75
C GLU A 12 -18.95 -7.52 4.13
N LEU A 13 -18.22 -7.27 3.04
CA LEU A 13 -18.35 -6.02 2.30
C LEU A 13 -19.73 -5.93 1.61
N GLU A 14 -20.75 -5.39 2.28
CA GLU A 14 -21.60 -4.38 1.64
C GLU A 14 -20.72 -3.15 1.49
N PHE A 15 -20.19 -2.97 0.28
CA PHE A 15 -19.78 -1.65 -0.13
C PHE A 15 -21.00 -0.77 -0.03
N ASP A 16 -20.84 0.46 0.47
CA ASP A 16 -21.80 1.53 0.21
C ASP A 16 -22.29 1.37 -1.25
N ASN A 17 -23.61 1.43 -1.48
CA ASN A 17 -24.34 0.85 -2.63
C ASN A 17 -23.85 1.27 -4.05
N GLU A 18 -22.72 1.96 -4.13
CA GLU A 18 -22.02 2.47 -5.30
C GLU A 18 -20.72 1.72 -5.70
N PHE A 19 -20.14 0.79 -4.92
CA PHE A 19 -18.89 0.11 -5.31
C PHE A 19 -19.02 -1.41 -5.48
N VAL A 20 -18.56 -1.95 -6.61
CA VAL A 20 -18.66 -3.39 -6.94
C VAL A 20 -17.27 -4.00 -7.04
N VAL A 21 -16.84 -4.76 -6.04
CA VAL A 21 -15.71 -5.70 -6.16
C VAL A 21 -16.24 -7.02 -6.74
N LYS A 22 -16.03 -7.22 -8.03
CA LYS A 22 -16.51 -8.40 -8.75
C LYS A 22 -15.53 -9.57 -8.61
N LYS A 23 -15.92 -10.59 -7.85
CA LYS A 23 -15.23 -11.89 -7.82
C LYS A 23 -15.40 -12.60 -9.16
N ILE A 24 -14.32 -12.86 -9.89
CA ILE A 24 -14.33 -13.74 -11.06
C ILE A 24 -13.89 -15.13 -10.58
N ASN A 25 -14.79 -16.11 -10.61
CA ASN A 25 -14.56 -17.51 -10.18
C ASN A 25 -13.71 -18.29 -11.20
N ASP A 26 -12.54 -17.77 -11.55
CA ASP A 26 -11.57 -18.46 -12.38
C ASP A 26 -10.25 -18.48 -11.63
N ILE A 27 -9.91 -19.64 -11.06
CA ILE A 27 -8.70 -19.83 -10.25
C ILE A 27 -7.42 -19.56 -11.06
N ASN A 28 -7.53 -19.55 -12.39
CA ASN A 28 -6.45 -19.26 -13.32
C ASN A 28 -6.35 -17.77 -13.69
N LYS A 29 -7.24 -16.91 -13.18
CA LYS A 29 -7.21 -15.46 -13.45
C LYS A 29 -6.55 -14.70 -12.31
N ASN A 30 -5.71 -13.74 -12.68
CA ASN A 30 -5.07 -12.81 -11.77
C ASN A 30 -6.14 -12.05 -10.96
N PHE A 31 -5.91 -11.89 -9.65
CA PHE A 31 -6.67 -10.95 -8.83
C PHE A 31 -6.50 -9.54 -9.42
N GLN A 32 -7.60 -8.80 -9.54
CA GLN A 32 -7.63 -7.46 -10.11
C GLN A 32 -8.55 -6.57 -9.28
N ILE A 33 -8.10 -5.34 -9.08
CA ILE A 33 -8.83 -4.33 -8.30
C ILE A 33 -9.45 -3.34 -9.29
N PHE A 34 -10.71 -2.99 -9.07
CA PHE A 34 -11.42 -1.97 -9.84
C PHE A 34 -12.07 -0.98 -8.88
N LEU A 35 -12.02 0.30 -9.23
CA LEU A 35 -12.83 1.33 -8.61
C LEU A 35 -13.99 1.66 -9.53
N ARG A 36 -15.16 1.81 -8.91
CA ARG A 36 -16.36 2.31 -9.57
C ARG A 36 -16.62 3.71 -9.04
N ASN A 37 -16.85 4.68 -9.90
CA ASN A 37 -17.34 5.98 -9.50
C ASN A 37 -18.53 6.30 -10.39
N GLN A 38 -19.74 6.21 -9.82
CA GLN A 38 -21.01 6.28 -10.55
C GLN A 38 -21.00 5.31 -11.76
N ASP A 39 -20.94 5.85 -12.98
CA ASP A 39 -20.95 5.10 -14.23
C ASP A 39 -19.56 4.70 -14.73
N ARG A 40 -18.49 5.31 -14.20
CA ARG A 40 -17.11 5.05 -14.67
C ARG A 40 -16.46 3.96 -13.85
N HIS A 41 -15.95 2.96 -14.56
CA HIS A 41 -15.17 1.87 -14.01
C HIS A 41 -13.73 2.04 -14.47
N PHE A 42 -12.78 2.04 -13.52
CA PHE A 42 -11.38 2.09 -13.87
C PHE A 42 -10.54 1.22 -12.95
N ARG A 43 -9.42 0.73 -13.46
CA ARG A 43 -8.44 -0.03 -12.70
C ARG A 43 -7.46 0.98 -12.06
N PRO A 44 -7.49 1.20 -10.73
CA PRO A 44 -6.44 1.98 -10.10
C PRO A 44 -5.11 1.26 -10.25
N ASN A 45 -4.03 2.02 -10.17
CA ASN A 45 -2.67 1.48 -10.08
C ASN A 45 -2.00 1.94 -8.79
N HIS A 46 -0.85 1.35 -8.47
CA HIS A 46 -0.11 1.66 -7.24
C HIS A 46 0.22 3.15 -7.10
N LEU A 47 0.44 3.89 -8.20
CA LEU A 47 0.77 5.31 -8.15
C LEU A 47 -0.32 6.15 -7.49
N ARG A 48 -1.60 5.74 -7.56
CA ARG A 48 -2.70 6.45 -6.89
C ARG A 48 -2.43 6.57 -5.39
N VAL A 49 -2.12 5.45 -4.75
CA VAL A 49 -1.81 5.40 -3.31
C VAL A 49 -0.51 6.16 -3.03
N LEU A 50 0.53 5.94 -3.84
CA LEU A 50 1.84 6.57 -3.62
C LEU A 50 1.75 8.10 -3.69
N ILE A 51 1.09 8.65 -4.71
CA ILE A 51 0.92 10.10 -4.88
C ILE A 51 0.05 10.68 -3.77
N ASP A 52 -1.07 10.04 -3.43
CA ASP A 52 -1.96 10.52 -2.36
C ASP A 52 -1.20 10.67 -1.02
N LEU A 53 -0.44 9.64 -0.64
CA LEU A 53 0.35 9.66 0.59
C LEU A 53 1.41 10.76 0.60
N ASN A 54 2.04 11.00 -0.55
CA ASN A 54 3.00 12.09 -0.67
C ASN A 54 2.32 13.47 -0.52
N LEU A 55 1.15 13.67 -1.13
CA LEU A 55 0.37 14.91 -1.00
C LEU A 55 -0.08 15.16 0.45
N ARG A 56 -0.55 14.12 1.14
CA ARG A 56 -0.94 14.20 2.55
C ARG A 56 0.22 14.58 3.46
N VAL A 57 1.37 13.93 3.30
CA VAL A 57 2.55 14.28 4.11
C VAL A 57 3.12 15.65 3.73
N ARG A 58 3.01 16.08 2.48
CA ARG A 58 3.41 17.44 2.06
C ARG A 58 2.52 18.51 2.70
N SER A 59 1.22 18.26 2.81
CA SER A 59 0.28 19.19 3.47
C SER A 59 0.39 19.16 4.99
N ARG A 60 0.70 17.99 5.58
CA ARG A 60 0.89 17.80 7.02
C ARG A 60 2.20 17.07 7.35
N PRO A 61 3.35 17.75 7.26
CA PRO A 61 4.66 17.13 7.54
C PRO A 61 4.80 16.63 8.98
N ASP A 62 4.07 17.23 9.91
CA ASP A 62 3.99 16.84 11.32
C ASP A 62 3.44 15.42 11.51
N LEU A 63 2.50 15.00 10.65
CA LEU A 63 1.89 13.66 10.69
C LEU A 63 2.70 12.58 9.97
N LYS A 64 3.87 12.90 9.41
CA LYS A 64 4.68 11.97 8.60
C LYS A 64 4.93 10.64 9.31
N LYS A 65 5.36 10.68 10.57
CA LYS A 65 5.70 9.48 11.34
C LYS A 65 4.46 8.63 11.63
N GLU A 66 3.34 9.28 11.91
CA GLU A 66 2.07 8.59 12.15
C GLU A 66 1.57 7.91 10.87
N MET A 67 1.55 8.63 9.75
CA MET A 67 1.22 8.08 8.43
C MET A 67 2.12 6.88 8.09
N ALA A 68 3.43 7.01 8.30
CA ALA A 68 4.38 5.93 8.08
C ALA A 68 4.04 4.69 8.92
N LYS A 69 3.68 4.89 10.20
CA LYS A 69 3.35 3.82 11.14
C LYS A 69 2.06 3.09 10.75
N VAL A 70 1.03 3.83 10.35
CA VAL A 70 -0.25 3.27 9.88
C VAL A 70 -0.03 2.37 8.67
N PHE A 71 0.70 2.84 7.66
CA PHE A 71 0.92 2.04 6.44
C PHE A 71 1.92 0.89 6.65
N ASP A 72 2.85 0.99 7.60
CA ASP A 72 3.62 -0.15 8.08
C ASP A 72 2.71 -1.18 8.77
N ASN A 73 1.79 -0.75 9.62
CA ASN A 73 0.83 -1.63 10.29
C ASN A 73 -0.08 -2.37 9.30
N ILE A 74 -0.58 -1.68 8.26
CA ILE A 74 -1.34 -2.30 7.16
C ILE A 74 -0.48 -3.36 6.46
N TYR A 75 0.78 -3.05 6.17
CA TYR A 75 1.73 -4.04 5.62
C TYR A 75 1.96 -5.24 6.54
N TYR A 76 2.00 -5.00 7.85
CA TYR A 76 2.01 -6.05 8.89
C TYR A 76 0.64 -6.69 9.16
N LYS A 77 -0.31 -6.54 8.22
CA LYS A 77 -1.60 -7.23 8.19
C LYS A 77 -2.59 -6.77 9.26
N LYS A 78 -2.41 -5.57 9.81
CA LYS A 78 -3.45 -4.94 10.63
C LYS A 78 -4.58 -4.37 9.76
N ASP A 79 -5.73 -4.18 10.38
CA ASP A 79 -6.95 -3.70 9.73
C ASP A 79 -6.81 -2.22 9.35
N PRO A 80 -6.91 -1.85 8.05
CA PRO A 80 -6.76 -0.47 7.59
C PRO A 80 -7.79 0.46 8.23
N ASP A 81 -9.03 0.02 8.42
CA ASP A 81 -10.10 0.89 8.93
C ASP A 81 -9.87 1.25 10.40
N GLN A 82 -9.27 0.34 11.17
CA GLN A 82 -8.90 0.58 12.56
C GLN A 82 -7.64 1.45 12.68
N GLU A 83 -6.64 1.21 11.84
CA GLU A 83 -5.35 1.89 11.93
C GLU A 83 -5.41 3.37 11.51
N ILE A 84 -6.34 3.75 10.62
CA ILE A 84 -6.46 5.15 10.17
C ILE A 84 -7.26 6.05 11.10
N GLN A 85 -7.91 5.53 12.14
CA GLN A 85 -8.88 6.30 12.95
C GLN A 85 -8.30 7.61 13.50
N SER A 86 -7.06 7.59 13.99
CA SER A 86 -6.40 8.80 14.50
C SER A 86 -6.11 9.86 13.43
N LEU A 87 -6.04 9.45 12.15
CA LEU A 87 -5.80 10.32 11.02
C LEU A 87 -7.10 10.84 10.38
N LEU A 88 -8.26 10.22 10.65
CA LEU A 88 -9.54 10.66 10.10
C LEU A 88 -10.01 12.00 10.69
N GLU A 89 -9.61 12.31 11.92
CA GLU A 89 -9.89 13.60 12.57
C GLU A 89 -9.03 14.74 12.02
N GLN A 90 -8.04 14.44 11.18
CA GLN A 90 -7.08 15.41 10.66
C GLN A 90 -7.54 15.98 9.32
N GLU A 91 -7.46 17.31 9.19
CA GLU A 91 -7.65 17.97 7.90
C GLU A 91 -6.36 17.89 7.07
N PHE A 92 -6.49 17.34 5.85
CA PHE A 92 -5.44 17.34 4.84
C PHE A 92 -5.87 18.24 3.69
N GLU A 93 -5.06 19.25 3.38
CA GLU A 93 -5.35 20.19 2.29
C GLU A 93 -5.24 19.52 0.92
N HIS A 94 -4.29 18.61 0.76
CA HIS A 94 -4.01 17.95 -0.51
C HIS A 94 -4.15 16.44 -0.39
N PHE A 95 -5.15 15.90 -1.09
CA PHE A 95 -5.37 14.47 -1.24
C PHE A 95 -6.11 14.18 -2.55
N LEU A 96 -6.08 12.92 -2.94
CA LEU A 96 -6.68 12.39 -4.16
C LEU A 96 -7.99 11.66 -3.86
N ASN A 97 -8.06 10.91 -2.76
CA ASN A 97 -9.25 10.21 -2.29
C ASN A 97 -9.33 10.28 -0.76
N PRO A 98 -10.52 10.03 -0.16
CA PRO A 98 -10.64 9.74 1.28
C PRO A 98 -9.59 8.73 1.75
N LEU A 99 -9.11 8.90 2.99
CA LEU A 99 -7.98 8.13 3.51
C LEU A 99 -8.33 6.63 3.63
N GLU A 100 -9.58 6.35 3.96
CA GLU A 100 -10.22 5.03 4.01
C GLU A 100 -10.01 4.28 2.69
N ILE A 101 -10.27 4.94 1.57
CA ILE A 101 -10.08 4.37 0.24
C ILE A 101 -8.60 4.06 0.00
N ILE A 102 -7.71 4.97 0.39
CA ILE A 102 -6.26 4.83 0.16
C ILE A 102 -5.67 3.71 1.02
N ALA A 103 -6.08 3.59 2.28
CA ALA A 103 -5.65 2.53 3.19
C ALA A 103 -6.11 1.15 2.71
N ASN A 104 -7.40 1.03 2.35
CA ASN A 104 -7.95 -0.20 1.80
C ASN A 104 -7.32 -0.56 0.44
N LEU A 105 -7.13 0.40 -0.47
CA LEU A 105 -6.41 0.16 -1.73
C LEU A 105 -4.98 -0.33 -1.48
N SER A 106 -4.29 0.21 -0.48
CA SER A 106 -2.95 -0.24 -0.15
C SER A 106 -2.92 -1.70 0.27
N GLN A 107 -3.84 -2.10 1.16
CA GLN A 107 -3.98 -3.50 1.56
C GLN A 107 -4.32 -4.40 0.34
N LEU A 108 -5.26 -3.97 -0.51
CA LEU A 108 -5.64 -4.71 -1.70
C LEU A 108 -4.46 -4.89 -2.67
N PHE A 109 -3.61 -3.87 -2.86
CA PHE A 109 -2.41 -3.99 -3.70
C PHE A 109 -1.35 -4.92 -3.12
N ILE A 110 -1.21 -4.97 -1.78
CA ILE A 110 -0.38 -5.98 -1.12
C ILE A 110 -0.90 -7.38 -1.42
N ILE A 111 -2.22 -7.59 -1.32
CA ILE A 111 -2.87 -8.86 -1.64
C ILE A 111 -2.71 -9.21 -3.13
N GLU A 112 -2.94 -8.25 -4.03
CA GLU A 112 -2.74 -8.44 -5.48
C GLU A 112 -1.31 -8.88 -5.77
N GLN A 113 -0.32 -8.24 -5.16
CA GLN A 113 1.07 -8.60 -5.39
C GLN A 113 1.45 -9.95 -4.78
N ASP A 114 0.97 -10.29 -3.57
CA ASP A 114 1.23 -11.60 -2.96
C ASP A 114 0.60 -12.75 -3.75
N TYR A 115 -0.61 -12.53 -4.28
CA TYR A 115 -1.37 -13.54 -5.01
C TYR A 115 -0.92 -13.69 -6.48
N CYS A 116 -0.69 -12.58 -7.17
CA CYS A 116 -0.43 -12.59 -8.62
C CYS A 116 1.05 -12.73 -8.97
N TYR A 117 1.98 -12.38 -8.08
CA TYR A 117 3.41 -12.39 -8.39
C TYR A 117 4.05 -13.75 -8.19
N ASN A 118 4.05 -14.56 -9.25
CA ASN A 118 4.57 -15.94 -9.24
C ASN A 118 6.03 -16.09 -9.74
N LYS A 119 6.70 -14.98 -10.05
CA LYS A 119 8.09 -14.98 -10.54
C LYS A 119 9.08 -14.84 -9.38
N GLU A 120 10.36 -15.15 -9.65
CA GLU A 120 11.40 -14.85 -8.69
C GLU A 120 11.55 -13.33 -8.49
N SER A 121 11.44 -12.88 -7.25
CA SER A 121 11.65 -11.48 -6.85
C SER A 121 13.02 -11.29 -6.21
N ASN A 122 13.61 -10.11 -6.41
CA ASN A 122 14.78 -9.67 -5.64
C ASN A 122 14.45 -9.34 -4.17
N PHE A 123 13.16 -9.30 -3.83
CA PHE A 123 12.64 -9.06 -2.48
C PHE A 123 12.01 -10.34 -1.93
N LYS A 124 12.27 -10.62 -0.65
CA LYS A 124 11.59 -11.69 0.10
C LYS A 124 11.12 -11.13 1.46
N PRO A 125 9.80 -10.99 1.68
CA PRO A 125 8.70 -11.32 0.78
C PRO A 125 8.62 -10.37 -0.45
N SER A 126 7.91 -10.78 -1.51
CA SER A 126 7.82 -10.01 -2.77
C SER A 126 7.10 -8.67 -2.58
N ILE A 127 6.07 -8.64 -1.73
CA ILE A 127 5.27 -7.46 -1.36
C ILE A 127 6.10 -6.30 -0.78
N LEU A 128 7.32 -6.58 -0.30
CA LEU A 128 8.25 -5.56 0.19
C LEU A 128 8.66 -4.56 -0.90
N PHE A 129 8.57 -4.92 -2.18
CA PHE A 129 8.79 -3.97 -3.28
C PHE A 129 7.77 -2.82 -3.23
N TYR A 130 6.48 -3.13 -3.06
CA TYR A 130 5.43 -2.12 -2.94
C TYR A 130 5.58 -1.33 -1.64
N GLN A 131 5.82 -2.02 -0.51
CA GLN A 131 5.99 -1.34 0.77
C GLN A 131 7.18 -0.37 0.77
N GLY A 132 8.29 -0.76 0.14
CA GLY A 132 9.43 0.13 -0.01
C GLY A 132 9.09 1.43 -0.73
N TRP A 133 8.19 1.38 -1.72
CA TRP A 133 7.69 2.58 -2.40
C TRP A 133 6.74 3.38 -1.53
N VAL A 134 5.81 2.75 -0.81
CA VAL A 134 4.93 3.42 0.15
C VAL A 134 5.74 4.24 1.16
N ARG A 135 6.74 3.60 1.79
CA ARG A 135 7.66 4.26 2.73
C ARG A 135 8.41 5.42 2.09
N GLN A 136 8.90 5.25 0.87
CA GLN A 136 9.66 6.27 0.17
C GLN A 136 8.81 7.50 -0.21
N PHE A 137 7.56 7.30 -0.61
CA PHE A 137 6.65 8.41 -0.94
C PHE A 137 6.18 9.15 0.32
N ILE A 138 5.96 8.45 1.43
CA ILE A 138 5.69 9.06 2.74
C ILE A 138 6.90 9.85 3.24
N ASP A 139 8.13 9.30 3.13
CA ASP A 139 9.32 10.02 3.62
C ASP A 139 9.64 11.28 2.79
N ASN A 140 9.17 11.34 1.54
CA ASN A 140 9.17 12.53 0.69
C ASN A 140 10.57 13.21 0.53
N LEU A 141 11.64 12.42 0.45
CA LEU A 141 13.02 12.94 0.32
C LEU A 141 13.38 13.49 -1.08
N LYS A 142 12.49 13.36 -2.06
CA LYS A 142 12.71 13.77 -3.44
C LYS A 142 11.44 14.39 -4.00
N GLU A 143 11.60 15.23 -5.02
CA GLU A 143 10.48 15.73 -5.81
C GLU A 143 9.58 14.61 -6.32
N ILE A 144 8.28 14.88 -6.31
CA ILE A 144 7.24 13.90 -6.67
C ILE A 144 7.39 13.44 -8.12
N ASP A 145 7.86 14.30 -9.02
CA ASP A 145 8.14 13.95 -10.42
C ASP A 145 9.22 12.87 -10.52
N ASN A 146 10.32 13.05 -9.77
CA ASN A 146 11.41 12.08 -9.74
C ASN A 146 10.97 10.74 -9.15
N LEU A 147 10.15 10.76 -8.10
CA LEU A 147 9.60 9.55 -7.50
C LEU A 147 8.68 8.82 -8.48
N THR A 148 7.74 9.55 -9.09
CA THR A 148 6.76 9.02 -10.05
C THR A 148 7.45 8.44 -11.27
N MET A 149 8.41 9.16 -11.86
CA MET A 149 9.21 8.67 -12.98
C MET A 149 9.99 7.40 -12.63
N SER A 150 10.55 7.30 -11.41
CA SER A 150 11.26 6.09 -10.99
C SER A 150 10.33 4.87 -10.93
N VAL A 151 9.12 5.05 -10.38
CA VAL A 151 8.10 3.98 -10.32
C VAL A 151 7.65 3.59 -11.72
N CYS A 152 7.33 4.56 -12.59
CA CYS A 152 6.90 4.33 -13.97
C CYS A 152 7.97 3.57 -14.78
N ASN A 153 9.25 3.87 -14.54
CA ASN A 153 10.38 3.16 -15.14
C ASN A 153 10.73 1.84 -14.46
N ARG A 154 9.87 1.34 -13.57
CA ARG A 154 10.00 0.06 -12.86
C ARG A 154 11.30 -0.06 -12.05
N GLN A 155 11.84 1.07 -11.58
CA GLN A 155 12.99 1.03 -10.70
C GLN A 155 12.57 0.46 -9.32
N PRO A 156 13.49 -0.20 -8.60
CA PRO A 156 13.23 -0.59 -7.23
C PRO A 156 13.21 0.63 -6.31
N PRO A 157 12.48 0.57 -5.18
CA PRO A 157 12.58 1.60 -4.15
C PRO A 157 14.01 1.63 -3.59
N ARG A 158 14.38 2.77 -2.98
CA ARG A 158 15.70 2.90 -2.34
C ARG A 158 15.91 1.80 -1.30
N VAL A 159 17.10 1.22 -1.33
CA VAL A 159 17.52 0.12 -0.44
C VAL A 159 17.31 0.46 1.04
N GLN A 160 17.40 1.73 1.44
CA GLN A 160 17.18 2.16 2.82
C GLN A 160 15.80 1.79 3.39
N TYR A 161 14.77 1.67 2.55
CA TYR A 161 13.39 1.39 3.00
C TYR A 161 13.05 -0.10 3.05
N THR A 162 13.95 -0.95 2.58
CA THR A 162 13.68 -2.39 2.41
C THR A 162 14.80 -3.29 2.96
N LYS A 163 16.04 -2.79 3.08
CA LYS A 163 17.24 -3.60 3.35
C LYS A 163 17.21 -4.42 4.65
N LYS A 164 16.50 -3.94 5.67
CA LYS A 164 16.43 -4.62 6.96
C LYS A 164 15.32 -5.66 7.04
N GLU A 165 14.32 -5.59 6.17
CA GLU A 165 13.22 -6.57 6.09
C GLU A 165 13.32 -7.53 4.91
N ASN A 166 14.18 -7.23 3.94
CA ASN A 166 14.39 -8.12 2.81
C ASN A 166 15.24 -9.31 3.25
N LYS A 167 14.64 -10.50 3.36
CA LYS A 167 15.34 -11.76 3.73
C LYS A 167 16.46 -12.15 2.76
N LYS A 168 16.49 -11.58 1.55
CA LYS A 168 17.58 -11.78 0.57
C LYS A 168 18.75 -10.80 0.77
N HIS A 169 18.62 -9.80 1.63
CA HIS A 169 19.63 -8.76 1.82
C HIS A 169 20.51 -9.04 3.05
N LYS A 170 21.80 -8.74 2.96
CA LYS A 170 22.80 -8.98 4.03
C LYS A 170 22.55 -8.26 5.36
N SER A 171 21.73 -7.21 5.34
CA SER A 171 21.37 -6.40 6.51
C SER A 171 20.01 -6.77 7.09
N PHE A 172 19.45 -7.91 6.70
CA PHE A 172 18.19 -8.42 7.25
C PHE A 172 18.26 -8.57 8.77
N GLN A 173 17.19 -8.19 9.47
CA GLN A 173 17.03 -8.36 10.91
C GLN A 173 15.59 -8.84 11.17
N GLU A 174 15.41 -9.75 12.13
CA GLU A 174 14.08 -10.28 12.47
C GLU A 174 13.28 -9.29 13.33
N ASP A 175 13.92 -8.70 14.33
CA ASP A 175 13.33 -7.69 15.20
C ASP A 175 13.79 -6.30 14.77
N LEU A 176 12.83 -5.44 14.44
CA LEU A 176 13.08 -4.10 13.94
C LEU A 176 12.37 -3.06 14.78
N ASP A 177 13.10 -1.99 15.09
CA ASP A 177 12.50 -0.80 15.67
C ASP A 177 11.45 -0.22 14.73
N SER A 178 10.37 0.31 15.31
CA SER A 178 9.33 1.00 14.55
C SER A 178 9.94 2.12 13.72
N LEU A 179 9.58 2.20 12.43
CA LEU A 179 10.05 3.24 11.50
C LEU A 179 11.58 3.31 11.35
N TRP A 180 12.29 2.19 11.51
CA TRP A 180 13.76 2.07 11.44
C TRP A 180 14.43 2.70 10.20
N TYR A 181 13.67 2.98 9.14
CA TYR A 181 14.12 3.55 7.88
C TYR A 181 14.05 5.08 7.83
N LEU A 182 13.30 5.71 8.75
CA LEU A 182 13.27 7.17 8.89
C LEU A 182 14.47 7.61 9.73
N LYS A 183 15.16 8.66 9.27
CA LYS A 183 16.24 9.32 10.00
C LYS A 183 15.76 10.64 10.58
#